data_AF-A0A3D0YV99-F1
#
_entry.id   AF-A0A3D0YV99-F1
#
_cell.length_a   1.000
_cell.length_b   1.000
_cell.length_c   1.000
_cell.angle_alpha   90.00
_cell.angle_beta   90.00
_cell.angle_gamma   90.00
#
_symmetry.space_group_name_H-M   'P 1'
#
loop_
_entity.id
_entity.type
_entity.pdbx_description
1 polymer ?
#
loop_
_entity_poly.entity_id
_entity_poly.type
_entity_poly.pdbx_seq_one_letter_code
_entity_poly.pdbx_strand_id
1 'polypeptide(L)'
;MRELSIADRRLVGQMAENFRAEVERLQSAYAKAHQQIKPKKDFEAEARQLVLRQYIGDNLSQADFSFWTRQLRLEVKELDRLAKERLLAGARQHEQEIVHRLPDEDQAEYWHEQGRFR
;
A
#
# COMPACT_ATOMS: atom_id res chain seq x y z
N MET A 1 -8.70 24.87 -5.47
CA MET A 1 -8.63 23.40 -5.30
C MET A 1 -9.94 22.94 -4.68
N ARG A 2 -10.59 21.88 -5.19
CA ARG A 2 -11.79 21.30 -4.54
C ARG A 2 -11.34 20.56 -3.29
N GLU A 3 -11.83 20.97 -2.13
CA GLU A 3 -11.56 20.27 -0.87
C GLU A 3 -12.45 19.03 -0.76
N LEU A 4 -11.91 17.96 -0.19
CA LEU A 4 -12.66 16.74 0.09
C LEU A 4 -13.49 16.92 1.36
N SER A 5 -14.78 16.63 1.26
CA SER A 5 -15.64 16.49 2.43
C SER A 5 -15.19 15.29 3.28
N ILE A 6 -15.67 15.18 4.52
CA ILE A 6 -15.38 14.01 5.37
C ILE A 6 -15.89 12.71 4.71
N ALA A 7 -17.06 12.77 4.06
CA ALA A 7 -17.63 11.65 3.33
C ALA A 7 -16.73 11.25 2.15
N ASP A 8 -16.25 12.22 1.38
CA ASP A 8 -15.36 11.95 0.24
C ASP A 8 -14.02 11.35 0.69
N ARG A 9 -13.46 11.81 1.83
CA ARG A 9 -12.22 11.22 2.37
C ARG A 9 -12.41 9.76 2.76
N ARG A 10 -13.52 9.43 3.42
CA ARG A 10 -13.84 8.03 3.78
C ARG A 10 -14.03 7.18 2.53
N LEU A 11 -14.72 7.72 1.52
CA LEU A 11 -14.93 7.07 0.24
C LEU A 11 -13.60 6.79 -0.47
N VAL A 12 -12.70 7.78 -0.55
CA VAL A 12 -11.37 7.61 -1.14
C VAL A 12 -10.55 6.55 -0.38
N GLY A 13 -10.63 6.53 0.95
CA GLY A 13 -10.01 5.49 1.78
C GLY A 13 -10.49 4.08 1.41
N GLN A 14 -11.81 3.89 1.37
CA GLN A 14 -12.41 2.60 0.96
C GLN A 14 -12.03 2.21 -0.47
N MET A 15 -12.01 3.17 -1.39
CA MET A 15 -11.58 2.94 -2.77
C MET A 15 -10.10 2.52 -2.82
N ALA A 16 -9.24 3.11 -1.99
CA ALA A 16 -7.81 2.78 -1.95
C ALA A 16 -7.54 1.36 -1.44
N GLU A 17 -8.27 0.92 -0.41
CA GLU A 17 -8.21 -0.46 0.09
C GLU A 17 -8.67 -1.45 -0.97
N ASN A 18 -9.84 -1.21 -1.59
CA ASN A 18 -10.36 -2.08 -2.64
C ASN A 18 -9.48 -2.08 -3.89
N PHE A 19 -8.86 -0.95 -4.23
CA PHE A 19 -7.90 -0.88 -5.32
C PHE A 19 -6.73 -1.84 -5.11
N ARG A 20 -6.16 -1.90 -3.90
CA ARG A 20 -5.06 -2.83 -3.62
C ARG A 20 -5.51 -4.29 -3.73
N ALA A 21 -6.66 -4.62 -3.14
CA ALA A 21 -7.23 -5.96 -3.24
C ALA A 21 -7.50 -6.36 -4.70
N GLU A 22 -8.00 -5.43 -5.51
CA GLU A 22 -8.32 -5.69 -6.91
C GLU A 22 -7.07 -5.89 -7.76
N VAL A 23 -6.00 -5.11 -7.53
CA VAL A 23 -4.70 -5.35 -8.18
C VAL A 23 -4.18 -6.76 -7.86
N GLU A 24 -4.20 -7.17 -6.59
CA GLU A 24 -3.76 -8.50 -6.17
C GLU A 24 -4.63 -9.61 -6.77
N ARG A 25 -5.95 -9.40 -6.84
CA ARG A 25 -6.91 -10.32 -7.46
C ARG A 25 -6.60 -10.51 -8.95
N LEU A 26 -6.40 -9.41 -9.69
CA LEU A 26 -6.10 -9.44 -11.12
C LEU A 26 -4.74 -10.09 -11.41
N GLN A 27 -3.72 -9.77 -10.61
CA GLN A 27 -2.40 -10.40 -10.71
C GLN A 27 -2.49 -11.91 -10.49
N SER A 28 -3.21 -12.33 -9.46
CA SER A 28 -3.40 -13.74 -9.12
C SER A 28 -4.19 -14.49 -10.19
N ALA A 29 -5.25 -13.87 -10.74
CA ALA A 29 -6.03 -14.46 -11.83
C ALA A 29 -5.18 -14.62 -13.10
N TYR A 30 -4.38 -13.60 -13.44
CA TYR A 30 -3.50 -13.65 -14.60
C TYR A 30 -2.41 -14.70 -14.45
N ALA A 31 -1.75 -14.79 -13.29
CA ALA A 31 -0.72 -15.80 -13.02
C ALA A 31 -1.28 -17.24 -13.08
N LYS A 32 -2.56 -17.45 -12.75
CA LYS A 32 -3.23 -18.75 -12.90
C LYS A 32 -3.52 -19.09 -14.36
N ALA A 33 -3.94 -18.10 -15.16
CA ALA A 33 -4.31 -18.29 -16.56
C ALA A 33 -3.11 -18.30 -17.51
N HIS A 34 -2.01 -17.64 -17.13
CA HIS A 34 -0.85 -17.41 -17.97
C HIS A 34 0.44 -17.67 -17.19
N GLN A 35 1.39 -18.40 -17.79
CA GLN A 35 2.74 -18.59 -17.23
C GLN A 35 3.65 -17.36 -17.39
N GLN A 36 3.15 -16.27 -17.97
CA GLN A 36 3.92 -15.05 -18.21
C GLN A 36 3.68 -14.03 -17.11
N ILE A 37 4.65 -13.13 -16.91
CA ILE A 37 4.53 -12.03 -15.95
C ILE A 37 4.14 -10.76 -16.72
N LYS A 38 2.91 -10.28 -16.53
CA LYS A 38 2.48 -8.96 -17.02
C LYS A 38 2.96 -7.86 -16.07
N PRO A 39 3.35 -6.66 -16.56
CA PRO A 39 3.74 -5.56 -15.69
C PRO A 39 2.64 -5.14 -14.69
N LYS A 40 3.02 -4.85 -13.44
CA LYS A 40 2.10 -4.40 -12.38
C LYS A 40 1.22 -3.22 -12.81
N LYS A 41 1.79 -2.30 -13.59
CA LYS A 41 1.13 -1.07 -14.06
C LYS A 41 -0.16 -1.33 -14.84
N ASP A 42 -0.23 -2.46 -15.56
CA ASP A 42 -1.40 -2.77 -16.37
C ASP A 42 -2.57 -3.22 -15.47
N PHE A 43 -2.28 -3.99 -14.43
CA PHE A 43 -3.26 -4.35 -13.41
C PHE A 43 -3.72 -3.13 -12.61
N GLU A 44 -2.82 -2.20 -12.30
CA GLU A 44 -3.16 -0.94 -11.65
C GLU A 44 -4.07 -0.06 -12.51
N ALA A 45 -3.91 -0.07 -13.83
CA ALA A 45 -4.80 0.66 -14.73
C ALA A 45 -6.21 0.05 -14.75
N GLU A 46 -6.30 -1.27 -14.85
CA GLU A 46 -7.56 -2.01 -14.87
C GLU A 46 -8.30 -1.92 -13.52
N ALA A 47 -7.61 -2.18 -12.42
CA ALA A 47 -8.16 -2.06 -11.07
C ALA A 47 -8.70 -0.65 -10.80
N ARG A 48 -8.04 0.40 -11.31
CA ARG A 48 -8.52 1.77 -11.15
C ARG A 48 -9.86 1.99 -11.84
N GLN A 49 -10.00 1.50 -13.07
CA GLN A 49 -11.26 1.62 -13.80
C GLN A 49 -12.39 0.88 -13.08
N LEU A 50 -12.12 -0.35 -12.61
CA LEU A 50 -13.09 -1.16 -11.87
C LEU A 50 -13.55 -0.48 -10.58
N VAL A 51 -12.61 0.03 -9.79
CA VAL A 51 -12.92 0.71 -8.51
C VAL A 51 -13.69 2.01 -8.76
N LEU A 52 -13.27 2.84 -9.71
CA LEU A 52 -13.99 4.09 -10.01
C LEU A 52 -15.41 3.80 -10.49
N ARG A 53 -15.59 2.80 -11.36
CA ARG A 53 -16.89 2.34 -11.82
C ARG A 53 -17.79 1.88 -10.67
N GLN A 54 -17.25 1.08 -9.75
CA GLN A 54 -17.99 0.53 -8.63
C GLN A 54 -18.48 1.61 -7.65
N TYR A 55 -17.63 2.60 -7.35
CA TYR A 55 -17.90 3.57 -6.29
C TYR A 55 -18.52 4.88 -6.77
N ILE A 56 -18.19 5.30 -7.99
CA ILE A 56 -18.54 6.62 -8.51
C ILE A 56 -19.43 6.53 -9.77
N GLY A 57 -19.46 5.36 -10.43
CA GLY A 57 -20.31 5.08 -11.58
C GLY A 57 -19.62 5.27 -12.95
N ASP A 58 -20.35 4.94 -14.01
CA ASP A 58 -19.83 4.84 -15.39
C ASP A 58 -19.80 6.17 -16.16
N ASN A 59 -20.61 7.14 -15.75
CA ASN A 59 -20.83 8.38 -16.50
C ASN A 59 -20.16 9.59 -15.82
N LEU A 60 -18.88 9.43 -15.47
CA LEU A 60 -18.10 10.52 -14.90
C LEU A 60 -17.72 11.55 -15.97
N SER A 61 -17.83 12.83 -15.63
CA SER A 61 -17.18 13.87 -16.43
C SER A 61 -15.66 13.65 -16.45
N GLN A 62 -14.98 14.11 -17.50
CA GLN A 62 -13.52 14.00 -17.59
C GLN A 62 -12.81 14.68 -16.40
N ALA A 63 -13.39 15.79 -15.90
CA ALA A 63 -12.88 16.52 -14.75
C ALA A 63 -13.03 15.69 -13.46
N ASP A 64 -14.17 15.06 -13.23
CA ASP A 64 -14.42 14.22 -12.06
C ASP A 64 -13.57 12.95 -12.10
N PHE A 65 -13.47 12.28 -13.25
CA PHE A 65 -12.60 11.11 -13.41
C PHE A 65 -11.15 11.44 -13.06
N SER A 66 -10.64 12.57 -13.55
CA SER A 66 -9.29 13.04 -13.26
C SER A 66 -9.11 13.39 -11.78
N PHE A 67 -10.12 14.02 -11.17
CA PHE A 67 -10.13 14.35 -9.75
C PHE A 67 -10.07 13.09 -8.88
N TRP A 68 -11.00 12.15 -9.04
CA TRP A 68 -11.06 10.93 -8.25
C TRP A 68 -9.85 10.03 -8.46
N THR A 69 -9.36 9.92 -9.70
CA THR A 69 -8.11 9.22 -10.00
C THR A 69 -6.93 9.80 -9.22
N ARG A 70 -6.84 11.14 -9.15
CA ARG A 70 -5.76 11.80 -8.41
C ARG A 70 -5.89 11.55 -6.90
N GLN A 71 -7.08 11.65 -6.34
CA GLN A 71 -7.30 11.41 -4.90
C GLN A 71 -6.98 9.97 -4.53
N LEU A 72 -7.48 9.01 -5.31
CA LEU A 72 -7.18 7.60 -5.12
C LEU A 72 -5.67 7.32 -5.16
N ARG A 73 -4.94 7.91 -6.11
CA ARG A 73 -3.48 7.73 -6.20
C ARG A 73 -2.74 8.28 -4.98
N LEU A 74 -3.20 9.37 -4.40
CA LEU A 74 -2.58 9.96 -3.20
C LEU A 74 -2.84 9.06 -1.98
N GLU A 75 -4.07 8.59 -1.83
CA GLU A 75 -4.45 7.74 -0.70
C GLU A 75 -3.74 6.38 -0.75
N VAL A 76 -3.66 5.75 -1.92
CA VAL A 76 -2.91 4.48 -2.08
C VAL A 76 -1.43 4.66 -1.72
N LYS A 77 -0.80 5.78 -2.11
CA LYS A 77 0.58 6.07 -1.73
C LYS A 77 0.74 6.21 -0.22
N GLU A 78 -0.23 6.82 0.45
CA GLU A 78 -0.21 6.97 1.90
C GLU A 78 -0.39 5.63 2.60
N LEU A 79 -1.32 4.79 2.14
CA LEU A 79 -1.47 3.42 2.64
C LEU A 79 -0.19 2.59 2.45
N ASP A 80 0.49 2.72 1.31
CA ASP A 80 1.75 2.04 1.06
C ASP A 80 2.87 2.56 1.98
N ARG A 81 2.91 3.86 2.26
CA ARG A 81 3.85 4.45 3.23
C ARG A 81 3.61 3.86 4.62
N LEU A 82 2.37 3.89 5.09
CA LEU A 82 1.98 3.34 6.40
C LEU A 82 2.26 1.84 6.51
N ALA A 83 2.00 1.07 5.44
CA ALA A 83 2.31 -0.36 5.41
C ALA A 83 3.82 -0.62 5.54
N LYS A 84 4.66 0.16 4.84
CA LYS A 84 6.12 0.08 4.96
C LYS A 84 6.60 0.42 6.37
N GLU A 85 6.05 1.49 6.97
CA GLU A 85 6.40 1.88 8.34
C GLU A 85 6.05 0.80 9.35
N ARG A 86 4.89 0.16 9.19
CA ARG A 86 4.49 -0.98 10.03
C ARG A 86 5.43 -2.17 9.87
N LEU A 87 5.82 -2.52 8.64
CA LEU A 87 6.78 -3.59 8.40
C LEU A 87 8.15 -3.29 9.03
N LEU A 88 8.64 -2.05 8.91
CA LEU A 88 9.89 -1.63 9.54
C LEU A 88 9.81 -1.61 11.07
N ALA A 89 8.66 -1.23 11.63
CA ALA A 89 8.44 -1.30 13.08
C ALA A 89 8.43 -2.76 13.57
N GLY A 90 7.72 -3.65 12.88
CA GLY A 90 7.69 -5.08 13.21
C GLY A 90 9.07 -5.76 13.07
N ALA A 91 9.82 -5.44 12.01
CA ALA A 91 11.18 -5.94 11.83
C ALA A 91 12.11 -5.50 12.98
N ARG A 92 12.01 -4.24 13.42
CA ARG A 92 12.78 -3.73 14.58
C ARG A 92 12.37 -4.39 15.88
N GLN A 93 11.08 -4.63 16.10
CA GLN A 93 10.61 -5.36 17.29
C GLN A 93 11.15 -6.79 17.30
N HIS A 94 11.10 -7.48 16.16
CA HIS A 94 11.62 -8.84 16.04
C HIS A 94 13.15 -8.90 16.22
N GLU A 95 13.88 -7.94 15.65
CA GLU A 95 15.32 -7.78 15.86
C GLU A 95 15.63 -7.61 17.35
N GLN A 96 14.92 -6.72 18.06
CA GLN A 96 15.08 -6.53 19.50
C GLN A 96 14.76 -7.81 20.28
N GLU A 97 13.70 -8.54 19.93
CA GLU A 97 13.35 -9.82 20.56
C GLU A 97 14.43 -10.89 20.37
N ILE A 98 15.05 -10.97 19.19
CA ILE A 98 16.16 -11.90 18.93
C ILE A 98 17.36 -11.51 19.78
N VAL A 99 17.74 -10.23 19.76
CA VAL A 99 18.90 -9.72 20.50
C VAL A 99 18.73 -9.94 21.99
N HIS A 100 17.56 -9.64 22.57
CA HIS A 100 17.30 -9.87 24.00
C HIS A 100 17.33 -11.33 24.45
N ARG A 101 17.34 -12.29 23.52
CA ARG A 101 17.55 -13.72 23.83
C ARG A 101 19.02 -14.13 23.83
N LEU A 102 19.91 -13.25 23.36
CA LEU A 102 21.36 -13.46 23.43
C LEU A 102 21.89 -13.13 24.84
N PRO A 103 23.03 -13.70 25.24
CA PRO A 103 23.77 -13.24 26.42
C PRO A 103 24.09 -11.73 26.35
N ASP A 104 24.19 -11.06 27.50
CA ASP A 104 24.39 -9.61 27.57
C ASP A 104 25.66 -9.12 26.85
N GLU A 105 26.73 -9.92 26.83
CA GLU A 105 27.98 -9.62 26.12
C GLU A 105 27.77 -9.59 24.60
N ASP A 106 27.07 -10.59 24.06
CA ASP A 106 26.71 -10.69 22.64
C ASP A 106 25.71 -9.60 22.22
N GLN A 107 24.81 -9.19 23.14
CA GLN A 107 23.91 -8.06 22.90
C GLN A 107 24.69 -6.75 22.74
N ALA A 108 25.69 -6.51 23.61
CA ALA A 108 26.52 -5.32 23.56
C ALA A 108 27.37 -5.26 22.29
N GLU A 109 27.99 -6.39 21.91
CA GLU A 109 28.74 -6.51 20.65
C GLU A 109 27.85 -6.27 19.43
N TYR A 110 26.67 -6.89 19.39
CA TYR A 110 25.71 -6.70 18.29
C TYR A 110 25.32 -5.22 18.10
N TRP A 111 24.97 -4.49 19.16
CA TRP A 111 24.61 -3.08 19.03
C TRP A 111 25.80 -2.18 18.71
N HIS A 112 27.01 -2.57 19.12
CA HIS A 112 28.25 -1.88 18.76
C HIS A 112 28.55 -2.04 17.26
N GLU A 113 28.43 -3.25 16.70
CA GLU A 113 28.59 -3.51 15.26
C GLU A 113 27.56 -2.79 14.39
N GLN A 114 26.33 -2.61 14.89
CA GLN A 114 25.29 -1.84 14.22
C GLN A 114 25.49 -0.31 14.33
N GLY A 115 26.54 0.16 15.00
CA GLY A 115 26.81 1.58 15.21
C GLY A 115 25.74 2.29 16.07
N ARG A 116 25.04 1.53 16.93
CA ARG A 116 23.91 2.02 17.77
C ARG A 116 24.26 2.20 19.25
N PHE A 117 25.54 2.17 19.61
CA PHE A 117 25.97 2.54 20.95
C PHE A 117 25.99 4.06 21.15
N ARG A 118 25.40 4.53 22.26
CA ARG A 118 25.56 5.90 22.78
C ARG A 118 26.71 5.96 23.76
#